data_AF-A0A9X9Q7C9-F1
#
_entry.id   AF-A0A9X9Q7C9-F1
#
_cell.length_a   1.000
_cell.length_b   1.000
_cell.length_c   1.000
_cell.angle_alpha   90.00
_cell.angle_beta   90.00
_cell.angle_gamma   90.00
#
_symmetry.space_group_name_H-M   'P 1'
#
loop_
_entity.id
_entity.type
_entity.pdbx_description
1 polymer ?
#
loop_
_entity_poly.entity_id
_entity_poly.type
_entity_poly.pdbx_seq_one_letter_code
_entity_poly.pdbx_strand_id
1 'polypeptide(L)'
;MNPNVVGTDLLDRLLDPSGKLRSHTLLSTGLSSIVKSLIGAARTKTQVQEHSVVDPTEETMELQSTNILFTNTISVVEIHIQTTSSRHT
;
A
#
# COMPACT_ATOMS: atom_id res chain seq x y z
N MET A 1 -11.62 -9.88 -0.70
CA MET A 1 -11.40 -8.81 0.31
C MET A 1 -10.56 -9.38 1.44
N ASN A 2 -9.59 -8.62 1.95
CA ASN A 2 -8.71 -9.08 3.05
C ASN A 2 -9.36 -8.79 4.41
N PRO A 3 -9.76 -9.80 5.21
CA PRO A 3 -10.44 -9.61 6.50
C PRO A 3 -9.54 -8.99 7.57
N ASN A 4 -8.22 -8.94 7.35
CA ASN A 4 -7.29 -8.30 8.28
C ASN A 4 -7.22 -6.79 8.06
N VAL A 5 -7.76 -6.24 6.97
CA VAL A 5 -7.84 -4.78 6.78
C VAL A 5 -9.07 -4.30 7.56
N VAL A 6 -8.80 -3.56 8.64
CA VAL A 6 -9.82 -3.10 9.60
C VAL A 6 -10.32 -1.69 9.25
N GLY A 7 -9.53 -0.92 8.51
CA GLY A 7 -9.91 0.41 8.05
C GLY A 7 -9.00 0.92 6.94
N THR A 8 -9.51 1.83 6.14
CA THR A 8 -8.83 2.43 4.99
C THR A 8 -9.24 3.90 4.91
N ASP A 9 -8.27 4.80 4.98
CA ASP A 9 -8.48 6.25 4.87
C ASP A 9 -7.66 6.80 3.70
N LEU A 10 -8.32 7.47 2.74
CA LEU A 10 -7.64 8.19 1.67
C LEU A 10 -7.15 9.53 2.23
N LEU A 11 -5.83 9.71 2.29
CA LEU A 11 -5.21 10.93 2.83
C LEU A 11 -5.23 12.04 1.78
N ASP A 12 -4.81 11.72 0.56
CA ASP A 12 -4.88 12.64 -0.57
C ASP A 12 -5.02 11.89 -1.90
N ARG A 13 -5.44 12.66 -2.91
CA ARG A 13 -5.46 12.23 -4.30
C ARG A 13 -5.29 13.45 -5.19
N LEU A 14 -4.27 13.42 -6.02
CA LEU A 14 -3.83 14.58 -6.80
C LEU A 14 -3.48 14.14 -8.23
N LEU A 15 -3.80 14.99 -9.20
CA LEU A 15 -3.24 14.89 -10.55
C LEU A 15 -1.95 15.70 -10.57
N ASP A 16 -0.85 15.07 -10.96
CA ASP A 16 0.40 15.79 -11.15
C ASP A 16 0.42 16.55 -12.49
N PRO A 17 1.36 17.50 -12.70
CA PRO A 17 1.42 18.28 -13.95
C PRO A 17 1.66 17.43 -15.21
N SER A 18 2.10 16.17 -15.07
CA SER A 18 2.24 15.23 -16.18
C SER A 18 0.95 14.43 -16.47
N GLY A 19 -0.12 14.66 -15.71
CA GLY A 19 -1.41 13.99 -15.87
C GLY A 19 -1.52 12.65 -15.15
N LYS A 20 -0.54 12.28 -14.31
CA LYS A 20 -0.59 11.03 -13.53
C LYS A 20 -1.40 11.22 -12.26
N LEU A 21 -2.20 10.22 -11.93
CA LEU A 21 -2.99 10.22 -10.70
C LEU A 21 -2.15 9.64 -9.56
N ARG A 22 -1.90 10.45 -8.54
CA ARG A 22 -1.20 10.05 -7.31
C ARG A 22 -2.20 9.94 -6.18
N SER A 23 -2.14 8.87 -5.40
CA SER A 23 -2.96 8.71 -4.21
C SER A 23 -2.12 8.25 -3.03
N HIS A 24 -2.39 8.81 -1.84
CA HIS A 24 -1.90 8.27 -0.58
C HIS A 24 -3.05 7.71 0.24
N THR A 25 -2.92 6.46 0.66
CA THR A 25 -3.90 5.75 1.47
C THR A 25 -3.24 5.26 2.75
N LEU A 26 -3.92 5.45 3.88
CA LEU A 26 -3.56 4.85 5.15
C LEU A 26 -4.41 3.61 5.39
N LEU A 27 -3.76 2.48 5.61
CA LEU A 27 -4.41 1.21 5.88
C LEU A 27 -4.17 0.82 7.35
N SER A 28 -5.24 0.49 8.06
CA SER A 28 -5.13 -0.16 9.38
C SER A 28 -5.34 -1.66 9.20
N THR A 29 -4.33 -2.45 9.51
CA THR A 29 -4.38 -3.90 9.34
C THR A 29 -4.06 -4.65 10.63
N GLY A 30 -4.64 -5.83 10.78
CA GLY A 30 -4.27 -6.77 11.83
C GLY A 30 -2.86 -7.32 11.60
N LEU A 31 -2.11 -7.50 12.69
CA LEU A 31 -0.77 -8.08 12.62
C LEU A 31 -0.82 -9.61 12.45
N SER A 32 0.00 -10.14 11.54
CA SER A 32 0.23 -11.59 11.39
C SER A 32 0.86 -12.19 12.64
N SER A 33 0.64 -13.49 12.89
CA SER A 33 1.19 -14.22 14.05
C SER A 33 2.72 -14.17 14.10
N ILE A 34 3.40 -14.23 12.95
CA ILE A 34 4.86 -14.14 12.83
C ILE A 34 5.36 -12.76 13.30
N VAL A 35 4.66 -11.69 12.92
CA VAL A 35 5.03 -10.34 13.35
C VAL A 35 4.75 -10.18 14.84
N LYS A 36 3.60 -10.66 15.33
CA LYS A 36 3.26 -10.64 16.77
C LYS A 36 4.30 -11.34 17.65
N SER A 37 4.90 -12.44 17.18
CA SER A 37 5.96 -13.11 17.94
C SER A 37 7.27 -12.33 17.99
N LEU A 38 7.53 -11.45 17.02
CA LEU A 38 8.76 -10.65 16.94
C LEU A 38 8.66 -9.34 17.75
N ILE A 39 7.51 -8.66 17.72
CA ILE A 39 7.32 -7.33 18.35
C ILE A 39 6.46 -7.35 19.62
N GLY A 40 5.96 -8.52 20.03
CA GLY A 40 5.14 -8.72 21.23
C GLY A 40 3.63 -8.62 20.98
N ALA A 41 2.87 -9.47 21.67
CA ALA A 41 1.43 -9.67 21.45
C ALA A 41 0.52 -8.52 21.94
N ALA A 42 1.07 -7.53 22.66
CA ALA A 42 0.30 -6.40 23.20
C ALA A 42 -0.28 -5.48 22.11
N ARG A 43 0.27 -5.52 20.89
CA ARG A 43 -0.18 -4.71 19.76
C ARG A 43 -0.83 -5.60 18.71
N THR A 44 -2.11 -5.36 18.42
CA THR A 44 -2.91 -6.22 17.54
C THR A 44 -3.11 -5.64 16.15
N LYS A 45 -2.83 -4.34 15.97
CA LYS A 45 -2.97 -3.61 14.70
C LYS A 45 -1.66 -2.93 14.32
N THR A 46 -1.44 -2.78 13.02
CA THR A 46 -0.41 -1.94 12.42
C THR A 46 -1.05 -0.95 11.45
N GLN A 47 -0.28 0.06 11.09
CA GLN A 47 -0.64 1.01 10.04
C GLN A 47 0.34 0.84 8.89
N VAL A 48 -0.19 0.87 7.68
CA VAL A 48 0.54 0.78 6.43
C VAL A 48 0.22 2.02 5.62
N GLN A 49 1.25 2.68 5.13
CA GLN A 49 1.12 3.75 4.15
C GLN A 49 1.20 3.13 2.76
N GLU A 50 0.25 3.48 1.91
CA GLU A 50 0.22 3.07 0.52
C GLU A 50 0.28 4.31 -0.36
N HIS A 51 1.19 4.29 -1.34
CA HIS A 51 1.33 5.31 -2.37
C HIS A 51 1.11 4.66 -3.73
N SER A 52 0.19 5.22 -4.52
CA SER A 52 -0.09 4.74 -5.87
C SER A 52 0.14 5.83 -6.91
N VAL A 53 0.59 5.41 -8.08
CA VAL A 53 0.72 6.25 -9.27
C VAL A 53 0.04 5.53 -10.43
N VAL A 54 -0.94 6.17 -11.05
CA VAL A 54 -1.58 5.69 -12.28
C VAL A 54 -1.13 6.59 -13.42
N ASP A 55 -0.50 5.99 -14.42
CA ASP A 55 -0.15 6.63 -15.67
C ASP A 55 -1.11 6.16 -16.77
N PRO A 56 -2.05 7.01 -17.20
CA PRO A 56 -2.99 6.65 -18.25
C PRO A 56 -2.34 6.57 -19.64
N THR A 57 -1.19 7.22 -19.85
CA THR A 57 -0.50 7.23 -21.15
C THR A 57 0.24 5.93 -21.38
N GLU A 58 0.93 5.46 -20.35
CA GLU A 58 1.68 4.18 -20.37
C GLU A 58 0.81 2.98 -19.99
N GLU A 59 -0.47 3.22 -19.67
CA GLU A 59 -1.41 2.20 -19.16
C GLU A 59 -0.85 1.40 -17.97
N THR A 60 -0.19 2.10 -17.04
CA THR A 60 0.43 1.49 -15.87
C THR A 60 -0.18 1.97 -14.56
N MET A 61 -0.15 1.08 -13.57
CA MET A 61 -0.41 1.41 -12.18
C MET A 61 0.71 0.84 -11.31
N GLU A 62 1.38 1.73 -10.59
CA GLU A 62 2.34 1.37 -9.56
C GLU A 62 1.72 1.56 -8.19
N LEU A 63 1.96 0.61 -7.29
CA LEU A 63 1.50 0.63 -5.91
C LEU A 63 2.65 0.23 -5.00
N GLN A 64 2.96 1.10 -4.03
CA GLN A 64 3.96 0.82 -3.01
C GLN A 64 3.32 0.91 -1.63
N SER A 65 3.46 -0.15 -0.83
CA SER A 65 2.91 -0.23 0.53
C SER A 65 4.04 -0.45 1.52
N THR A 66 4.09 0.34 2.59
CA THR A 66 5.15 0.31 3.61
C THR A 66 4.54 0.40 5.00
N ASN A 67 4.98 -0.43 5.95
CA ASN A 67 4.53 -0.29 7.34
C ASN A 67 5.06 1.01 7.95
N ILE A 68 4.19 1.74 8.66
CA ILE A 68 4.57 2.96 9.38
C ILE A 68 5.03 2.62 10.80
N LEU A 69 4.30 1.72 11.46
CA LEU A 69 4.69 1.26 12.79
C LEU A 69 5.79 0.21 12.69
N PHE A 70 6.70 0.23 13.67
CA PHE A 70 7.78 -0.74 13.85
C PHE A 70 8.88 -0.72 12.77
N THR A 71 8.97 0.31 11.93
CA THR A 71 10.06 0.45 10.94
C THR A 71 11.46 0.31 11.56
N ASN A 72 11.63 0.80 12.80
CA ASN A 72 12.86 0.66 13.58
C ASN A 72 13.18 -0.78 14.04
N THR A 73 12.24 -1.72 13.93
CA THR A 73 12.42 -3.14 14.27
C THR A 73 12.38 -4.00 13.02
N ILE A 74 11.34 -3.84 12.19
CA ILE A 74 11.15 -4.53 10.92
C ILE A 74 10.49 -3.56 9.94
N SER A 75 11.12 -3.37 8.79
CA SER A 75 10.54 -2.64 7.66
C SER A 75 10.21 -3.61 6.54
N VAL A 76 8.96 -3.60 6.12
CA VAL A 76 8.41 -4.38 5.01
C VAL A 76 7.94 -3.39 3.96
N VAL A 77 8.43 -3.57 2.73
CA VAL A 77 8.04 -2.80 1.56
C VAL A 77 7.50 -3.78 0.53
N GLU A 78 6.29 -3.52 0.05
CA GLU A 78 5.68 -4.23 -1.05
C GLU A 78 5.57 -3.28 -2.24
N ILE A 79 5.98 -3.74 -3.42
CA ILE A 79 5.88 -3.00 -4.68
C ILE A 79 5.10 -3.88 -5.65
N HIS A 80 4.02 -3.32 -6.21
CA HIS A 80 3.21 -3.96 -7.22
C HIS A 80 3.14 -3.06 -8.44
N ILE A 81 3.36 -3.64 -9.62
CA ILE A 81 3.27 -2.93 -10.90
C ILE A 81 2.27 -3.71 -11.77
N GLN A 82 1.22 -3.02 -12.18
CA GLN A 82 0.23 -3.53 -13.10
C GLN A 82 0.37 -2.78 -14.42
N THR A 83 0.45 -3.54 -15.51
CA THR A 83 0.48 -3.02 -16.87
C THR A 83 -0.59 -3.73 -17.70
N THR A 84 -1.20 -3.02 -18.64
CA THR A 84 -2.10 -3.64 -19.60
C THR A 84 -1.26 -4.33 -20.68
N SER A 85 -1.54 -5.61 -20.96
CA SER A 85 -0.91 -6.31 -22.08
C SER A 85 -1.78 -6.15 -23.32
N SER A 86 -1.30 -5.40 -24.31
CA SER A 86 -1.92 -5.33 -25.64
C SER A 86 -1.64 -6.62 -26.41
N ARG A 87 -2.37 -7.71 -26.11
CA ARG A 87 -2.52 -8.84 -27.03
C ARG A 87 -3.95 -8.81 -27.58
N HIS A 88 -4.03 -8.72 -28.92
CA HIS A 88 -5.20 -8.47 -29.78
C HIS A 88 -5.52 -6.98 -29.94
N THR A 89 -5.53 -6.40 -31.14
CA THR A 89 -5.90 -6.91 -32.48
C THR A 89 -4.91 -6.56 -33.58
#